data_AF-A0ABD7HVV2-F1
#
_entry.id   AF-A0ABD7HVV2-F1
#
_cell.length_a   1.000
_cell.length_b   1.000
_cell.length_c   1.000
_cell.angle_alpha   90.00
_cell.angle_beta   90.00
_cell.angle_gamma   90.00
#
_symmetry.space_group_name_H-M   'P 1'
#
loop_
_entity.id
_entity.type
_entity.pdbx_description
1 polymer ?
#
loop_
_entity_poly.entity_id
_entity_poly.type
_entity_poly.pdbx_seq_one_letter_code
_entity_poly.pdbx_strand_id
1 'polypeptide(L)'
;MIENRIVFDGEDIICVYHRGVDDVDIINHKECTTLDGKLLEFIERKVDSDVVLNKVSPLISIQGVLSTGADLNPYGDMASAYCSHYIVTKKPSFLFYSDAFTSNDVNVLVELFDFINTYCGLQLKKYPLHLGDIFIFEPTLVEVRGNEVDGVDGLTLTNLPVDSMLIVHFKSYDDLGDTEYIVDTVIVNVERGNKRINISSEHPWQSFDIFIYHEGKLIYKSIDKSIVRSIHMAIDIQREPVELSLKRLGKTIIQQSSEKETFTVGKMIEPKLLRAYNKQIVDNVALYADNVNKILYCGSDEDIQIEKDYIIRQLDHAADEIVICDSYFTDYRNDKDKDKIFEWLAILANMSAKSKTIVFYVTRKDGINRAFTADELLRHIPLYRAVANYYRNHNNSLGIRCIETKIPIHDRFIFTRTDKKIQCLVVGTSFNSLGENFHCIHKYTGATAKSLYESIMNNAVQPHMDGVAKLL
;
A
#
# COMPACT_ATOMS: atom_id res chain seq x y z
N MET A 1 35.82 26.81 11.60
CA MET A 1 34.96 25.72 11.07
C MET A 1 34.80 24.65 12.14
N ILE A 2 33.68 23.95 12.15
CA ILE A 2 33.51 22.71 12.92
C ILE A 2 33.93 21.54 12.01
N GLU A 3 34.77 20.63 12.50
CA GLU A 3 35.18 19.40 11.82
C GLU A 3 34.49 18.21 12.48
N ASN A 4 33.80 17.41 11.66
CA ASN A 4 33.17 16.14 11.99
C ASN A 4 33.95 15.05 11.23
N ARG A 5 34.63 14.18 11.96
CA ARG A 5 35.53 13.18 11.38
C ARG A 5 35.18 11.80 11.89
N ILE A 6 35.12 10.84 10.98
CA ILE A 6 34.92 9.43 11.31
C ILE A 6 36.20 8.66 11.00
N VAL A 7 36.66 7.88 11.98
CA VAL A 7 37.87 7.06 11.90
C VAL A 7 37.48 5.60 12.08
N PHE A 8 37.93 4.72 11.18
CA PHE A 8 37.69 3.28 11.29
C PHE A 8 39.02 2.54 11.16
N ASP A 9 39.35 1.73 12.16
CA ASP A 9 40.60 0.96 12.23
C ASP A 9 41.86 1.82 12.06
N GLY A 10 41.80 3.07 12.57
CA GLY A 10 42.89 4.04 12.49
C GLY A 10 42.99 4.83 11.18
N GLU A 11 42.09 4.62 10.22
CA GLU A 11 42.02 5.37 8.95
C GLU A 11 40.86 6.39 8.96
N ASP A 12 41.11 7.62 8.50
CA ASP A 12 40.07 8.63 8.32
C ASP A 12 39.16 8.23 7.14
N ILE A 13 37.92 7.85 7.41
CA ILE A 13 37.00 7.32 6.40
C ILE A 13 35.95 8.33 5.94
N ILE A 14 35.73 9.40 6.69
CA ILE A 14 35.04 10.59 6.19
C ILE A 14 35.42 11.81 7.02
N CYS A 15 35.48 12.97 6.36
CA CYS A 15 35.72 14.24 7.01
C CYS A 15 34.79 15.31 6.46
N VAL A 16 34.00 15.90 7.34
CA VAL A 16 32.99 16.91 7.04
C VAL A 16 33.35 18.17 7.81
N TYR A 17 33.35 19.31 7.13
CA TYR A 17 33.56 20.62 7.74
C TYR A 17 32.30 21.46 7.60
N HIS A 18 31.94 22.18 8.65
CA HIS A 18 30.83 23.12 8.68
C HIS A 18 31.39 24.54 8.85
N ARG A 19 31.18 25.38 7.82
CA ARG A 19 31.59 26.79 7.78
C ARG A 19 30.42 27.69 8.16
N GLY A 20 30.68 28.76 8.92
CA GLY A 20 29.65 29.74 9.28
C GLY A 20 28.76 29.33 10.44
N VAL A 21 29.15 28.30 11.19
CA VAL A 21 28.44 27.78 12.38
C VAL A 21 29.33 27.87 13.64
N ASP A 22 30.31 28.77 13.62
CA ASP A 22 31.47 28.80 14.53
C ASP A 22 31.19 29.45 15.90
N ASP A 23 29.97 29.96 16.13
CA ASP A 23 29.53 30.68 17.33
C ASP A 23 29.26 29.75 18.55
N VAL A 24 29.54 28.46 18.43
CA VAL A 24 29.41 27.51 19.54
C VAL A 24 30.74 27.45 20.32
N ASP A 25 30.72 27.98 21.53
CA ASP A 25 31.88 28.21 22.41
C ASP A 25 32.46 26.92 23.02
N ILE A 26 33.09 26.07 22.20
CA ILE A 26 33.80 24.82 22.53
C ILE A 26 32.99 23.58 22.17
N ILE A 27 33.33 23.02 21.01
CA ILE A 27 32.92 21.68 20.60
C ILE A 27 34.18 20.81 20.62
N ASN A 28 34.22 19.86 21.55
CA ASN A 28 35.13 18.73 21.55
C ASN A 28 34.29 17.52 21.98
N HIS A 29 33.68 16.87 21.01
CA HIS A 29 32.85 15.68 21.24
C HIS A 29 33.49 14.48 20.57
N LYS A 30 33.41 13.32 21.22
CA LYS A 30 33.98 12.08 20.71
C LYS A 30 33.07 10.93 21.12
N GLU A 31 32.73 10.08 20.15
CA GLU A 31 31.99 8.83 20.37
C GLU A 31 32.79 7.67 19.79
N CYS A 32 32.71 6.52 20.44
CA CYS A 32 33.45 5.32 20.04
C CYS A 32 32.56 4.08 20.12
N THR A 33 32.70 3.19 19.15
CA THR A 33 32.10 1.86 19.17
C THR A 33 33.04 0.85 18.51
N THR A 34 32.66 -0.42 18.52
CA THR A 34 33.38 -1.48 17.83
C THR A 34 32.50 -2.04 16.71
N LEU A 35 33.06 -2.21 15.53
CA LEU A 35 32.42 -2.80 14.36
C LEU A 35 33.34 -3.89 13.80
N ASP A 36 32.86 -5.14 13.73
CA ASP A 36 33.66 -6.31 13.34
C ASP A 36 35.00 -6.43 14.09
N GLY A 37 34.98 -6.18 15.40
CA GLY A 37 36.17 -6.22 16.26
C GLY A 37 37.15 -5.05 16.08
N LYS A 38 36.85 -4.09 15.17
CA LYS A 38 37.67 -2.90 14.90
C LYS A 38 37.06 -1.65 15.50
N LEU A 39 37.91 -0.69 15.87
CA LEU A 39 37.48 0.57 16.47
C LEU A 39 36.86 1.50 15.42
N LEU A 40 35.68 2.03 15.72
CA LEU A 40 34.99 3.07 14.95
C LEU A 40 34.78 4.29 15.84
N GLU A 41 35.24 5.45 15.39
CA GLU A 41 35.24 6.69 16.19
C GLU A 41 34.62 7.83 15.41
N PHE A 42 33.80 8.64 16.10
CA PHE A 42 33.41 9.97 15.67
C PHE A 42 34.15 11.01 16.51
N ILE A 43 34.66 12.04 15.85
CA ILE A 43 35.39 13.14 16.48
C ILE A 43 34.86 14.46 15.92
N GLU A 44 34.36 15.31 16.81
CA GLU A 44 33.89 16.65 16.51
C GLU A 44 34.78 17.69 17.19
N ARG A 45 35.30 18.66 16.43
CA ARG A 45 36.14 19.73 16.99
C ARG A 45 36.12 21.01 16.19
N LYS A 46 36.42 22.13 16.83
CA LYS A 46 36.68 23.40 16.12
C LYS A 46 38.07 23.40 15.49
N VAL A 47 38.16 23.81 14.22
CA VAL A 47 39.41 23.90 13.46
C VAL A 47 39.54 25.25 12.74
N ASP A 48 40.79 25.65 12.51
CA ASP A 48 41.14 26.84 11.74
C ASP A 48 40.86 26.63 10.24
N SER A 49 40.15 27.58 9.64
CA SER A 49 39.82 27.60 8.21
C SER A 49 41.06 27.51 7.32
N ASP A 50 42.16 28.17 7.67
CA ASP A 50 43.37 28.19 6.83
C ASP A 50 44.04 26.82 6.79
N VAL A 51 43.99 26.07 7.90
CA VAL A 51 44.51 24.70 7.98
C VAL A 51 43.69 23.77 7.08
N VAL A 52 42.36 23.90 7.10
CA VAL A 52 41.46 23.11 6.25
C VAL A 52 41.69 23.45 4.76
N LEU A 53 41.76 24.74 4.42
CA LEU A 53 41.97 25.18 3.04
C LEU A 53 43.31 24.70 2.47
N ASN A 54 44.38 24.73 3.25
CA ASN A 54 45.68 24.18 2.83
C ASN A 54 45.59 22.67 2.56
N LYS A 55 44.89 21.90 3.42
CA LYS A 55 44.68 20.45 3.28
C LYS A 55 43.95 20.09 1.98
N VAL A 56 42.94 20.87 1.60
CA VAL A 56 42.10 20.57 0.43
C VAL A 56 42.58 21.23 -0.86
N SER A 57 43.47 22.22 -0.78
CA SER A 57 44.00 22.95 -1.95
C SER A 57 44.56 22.11 -3.11
N PRO A 58 45.22 20.94 -2.90
CA PRO A 58 45.72 20.15 -4.02
C PRO A 58 44.67 19.22 -4.63
N LEU A 59 43.46 19.14 -4.07
CA LEU A 59 42.44 18.17 -4.46
C LEU A 59 41.51 18.70 -5.56
N ILE A 60 41.03 17.80 -6.40
CA ILE A 60 39.95 18.10 -7.36
C ILE A 60 38.66 18.30 -6.57
N SER A 61 37.88 19.32 -6.91
CA SER A 61 36.62 19.60 -6.22
C SER A 61 35.43 19.83 -7.15
N ILE A 62 34.26 19.51 -6.63
CA ILE A 62 32.95 19.87 -7.17
C ILE A 62 32.29 20.82 -6.17
N GLN A 63 31.71 21.90 -6.66
CA GLN A 63 31.05 22.88 -5.81
C GLN A 63 29.64 23.19 -6.29
N GLY A 64 28.70 23.37 -5.36
CA GLY A 64 27.33 23.71 -5.67
C GLY A 64 26.39 23.63 -4.47
N VAL A 65 25.15 24.06 -4.66
CA VAL A 65 24.12 23.99 -3.60
C VAL A 65 23.44 22.63 -3.62
N LEU A 66 23.45 21.98 -2.46
CA LEU A 66 22.59 20.85 -2.16
C LEU A 66 21.27 21.36 -1.59
N SER A 67 20.16 20.91 -2.17
CA SER A 67 18.81 21.28 -1.71
C SER A 67 18.50 20.70 -0.34
N THR A 68 17.51 21.28 0.34
CA THR A 68 16.91 20.66 1.54
C THR A 68 16.49 19.22 1.24
N GLY A 69 16.82 18.29 2.13
CA GLY A 69 16.45 16.87 2.04
C GLY A 69 17.27 16.04 1.05
N ALA A 70 18.27 16.62 0.38
CA ALA A 70 19.18 15.86 -0.48
C ALA A 70 20.03 14.88 0.33
N ASP A 71 20.30 13.68 -0.21
CA ASP A 71 21.02 12.60 0.48
C ASP A 71 22.39 13.02 1.07
N LEU A 72 23.12 13.90 0.37
CA LEU A 72 24.45 14.37 0.79
C LEU A 72 24.41 15.70 1.57
N ASN A 73 23.21 16.21 1.88
CA ASN A 73 23.05 17.42 2.68
C ASN A 73 22.91 17.03 4.17
N PRO A 74 23.89 17.35 5.03
CA PRO A 74 23.89 16.91 6.43
C PRO A 74 22.80 17.57 7.29
N TYR A 75 22.14 18.62 6.78
CA TYR A 75 21.13 19.38 7.51
C TYR A 75 19.69 18.92 7.22
N GLY A 76 19.52 17.85 6.43
CA GLY A 76 18.22 17.30 6.07
C GLY A 76 17.29 18.37 5.49
N ASP A 77 16.05 18.41 5.98
CA ASP A 77 15.03 19.37 5.52
C ASP A 77 15.17 20.78 6.10
N MET A 78 16.06 21.00 7.07
CA MET A 78 16.15 22.27 7.79
C MET A 78 16.85 23.36 6.97
N ALA A 79 17.93 23.01 6.27
CA ALA A 79 18.75 23.99 5.56
C ALA A 79 19.22 23.45 4.20
N SER A 80 19.40 24.34 3.23
CA SER A 80 20.24 24.04 2.06
C SER A 80 21.70 24.24 2.44
N ALA A 81 22.63 23.62 1.72
CA ALA A 81 24.05 23.81 1.96
C ALA A 81 24.80 24.06 0.66
N TYR A 82 25.62 25.11 0.61
CA TYR A 82 26.68 25.18 -0.39
C TYR A 82 27.75 24.17 -0.01
N CYS A 83 27.97 23.18 -0.85
CA CYS A 83 28.93 22.11 -0.65
C CYS A 83 30.15 22.35 -1.54
N SER A 84 31.33 22.22 -0.96
CA SER A 84 32.58 21.96 -1.68
C SER A 84 33.02 20.54 -1.36
N HIS A 85 32.86 19.64 -2.33
CA HIS A 85 33.23 18.23 -2.23
C HIS A 85 34.60 18.04 -2.88
N TYR A 86 35.58 17.59 -2.10
CA TYR A 86 36.94 17.33 -2.54
C TYR A 86 37.16 15.83 -2.66
N ILE A 87 37.55 15.40 -3.87
CA ILE A 87 37.69 14.00 -4.22
C ILE A 87 39.09 13.53 -3.86
N VAL A 88 39.17 12.54 -2.98
CA VAL A 88 40.43 11.89 -2.61
C VAL A 88 40.58 10.61 -3.43
N THR A 89 41.65 10.54 -4.23
CA THR A 89 41.90 9.40 -5.12
C THR A 89 42.29 8.14 -4.36
N LYS A 90 43.03 8.29 -3.25
CA LYS A 90 43.38 7.20 -2.35
C LYS A 90 42.24 6.96 -1.37
N LYS A 91 41.37 6.02 -1.71
CA LYS A 91 40.21 5.64 -0.90
C LYS A 91 40.61 4.75 0.29
N PRO A 92 39.75 4.64 1.33
CA PRO A 92 40.03 3.83 2.49
C PRO A 92 40.37 2.38 2.14
N SER A 93 41.43 1.87 2.76
CA SER A 93 42.00 0.55 2.48
C SER A 93 41.01 -0.59 2.70
N PHE A 94 40.09 -0.47 3.66
CA PHE A 94 39.09 -1.51 3.93
C PHE A 94 38.07 -1.70 2.79
N LEU A 95 37.95 -0.75 1.84
CA LEU A 95 37.08 -0.88 0.67
C LEU A 95 37.70 -1.72 -0.45
N PHE A 96 39.03 -1.87 -0.47
CA PHE A 96 39.77 -2.48 -1.57
C PHE A 96 40.78 -3.52 -1.06
N TYR A 97 40.73 -4.74 -1.59
CA TYR A 97 41.80 -5.72 -1.46
C TYR A 97 42.48 -5.92 -2.82
N SER A 98 43.78 -5.68 -2.91
CA SER A 98 44.57 -5.82 -4.15
C SER A 98 43.96 -5.11 -5.37
N ASP A 99 43.59 -3.83 -5.21
CA ASP A 99 42.97 -2.98 -6.25
C ASP A 99 41.61 -3.48 -6.80
N ALA A 100 41.01 -4.49 -6.19
CA ALA A 100 39.67 -4.97 -6.46
C ALA A 100 38.71 -4.57 -5.33
N PHE A 101 37.47 -4.21 -5.67
CA PHE A 101 36.42 -4.00 -4.68
C PHE A 101 36.06 -5.34 -4.03
N THR A 102 36.24 -5.44 -2.72
CA THR A 102 36.07 -6.69 -1.98
C THR A 102 35.38 -6.43 -0.64
N SER A 103 34.31 -5.62 -0.59
CA SER A 103 33.60 -5.43 0.68
C SER A 103 33.00 -6.77 1.13
N ASN A 104 33.76 -7.51 1.92
CA ASN A 104 33.46 -8.91 2.25
C ASN A 104 32.39 -9.05 3.33
N ASP A 105 31.81 -7.94 3.80
CA ASP A 105 30.57 -7.99 4.59
C ASP A 105 29.71 -6.74 4.34
N VAL A 106 28.61 -6.94 3.62
CA VAL A 106 27.60 -5.88 3.36
C VAL A 106 27.04 -5.34 4.67
N ASN A 107 26.97 -6.14 5.73
CA ASN A 107 26.44 -5.71 7.03
C ASN A 107 27.36 -4.67 7.68
N VAL A 108 28.69 -4.87 7.58
CA VAL A 108 29.68 -3.90 8.09
C VAL A 108 29.54 -2.55 7.38
N LEU A 109 29.34 -2.55 6.06
CA LEU A 109 29.10 -1.30 5.32
C LEU A 109 27.79 -0.62 5.72
N VAL A 110 26.71 -1.39 5.92
CA VAL A 110 25.42 -0.84 6.35
C VAL A 110 25.54 -0.18 7.72
N GLU A 111 26.14 -0.87 8.70
CA GLU A 111 26.36 -0.33 10.05
C GLU A 111 27.27 0.90 10.03
N LEU A 112 28.31 0.88 9.20
CA LEU A 112 29.19 2.04 9.02
C LEU A 112 28.43 3.24 8.44
N PHE A 113 27.58 3.04 7.43
CA PHE A 113 26.78 4.12 6.85
C PHE A 113 25.73 4.65 7.83
N ASP A 114 25.14 3.78 8.65
CA ASP A 114 24.21 4.20 9.70
C ASP A 114 24.92 5.03 10.78
N PHE A 115 26.15 4.65 11.16
CA PHE A 115 26.99 5.43 12.07
C PHE A 115 27.33 6.80 11.48
N ILE A 116 27.79 6.85 10.22
CA ILE A 116 28.10 8.11 9.52
C ILE A 116 26.86 9.01 9.41
N ASN A 117 25.71 8.45 9.05
CA ASN A 117 24.47 9.21 8.95
C ASN A 117 24.04 9.77 10.32
N THR A 118 24.21 9.00 11.40
CA THR A 118 23.85 9.44 12.75
C THR A 118 24.67 10.63 13.22
N TYR A 119 25.99 10.64 12.96
CA TYR A 119 26.89 11.67 13.50
C TYR A 119 27.24 12.79 12.52
N CYS A 120 27.15 12.53 11.21
CA CYS A 120 27.48 13.51 10.17
C CYS A 120 26.29 13.88 9.28
N GLY A 121 25.13 13.21 9.40
CA GLY A 121 23.93 13.50 8.59
C GLY A 121 24.02 13.09 7.12
N LEU A 122 25.04 12.32 6.72
CA LEU A 122 25.28 11.96 5.31
C LEU A 122 24.72 10.57 4.95
N GLN A 123 23.88 10.51 3.90
CA GLN A 123 23.31 9.26 3.38
C GLN A 123 24.21 8.63 2.32
N LEU A 124 25.22 7.87 2.75
CA LEU A 124 26.21 7.27 1.85
C LEU A 124 25.80 5.92 1.26
N LYS A 125 24.66 5.33 1.66
CA LYS A 125 24.20 4.03 1.15
C LYS A 125 24.10 4.00 -0.39
N LYS A 126 23.75 5.12 -1.01
CA LYS A 126 23.69 5.26 -2.47
C LYS A 126 25.03 5.66 -3.11
N TYR A 127 25.98 6.15 -2.32
CA TYR A 127 27.24 6.73 -2.79
C TYR A 127 28.45 6.25 -1.96
N PRO A 128 28.69 4.93 -1.87
CA PRO A 128 29.73 4.36 -1.00
C PRO A 128 31.15 4.84 -1.38
N LEU A 129 31.38 5.23 -2.63
CA LEU A 129 32.68 5.75 -3.09
C LEU A 129 33.01 7.15 -2.54
N HIS A 130 32.10 7.82 -1.84
CA HIS A 130 32.41 9.06 -1.12
C HIS A 130 33.15 8.85 0.20
N LEU A 131 33.30 7.60 0.65
CA LEU A 131 34.21 7.30 1.74
C LEU A 131 35.65 7.74 1.38
N GLY A 132 36.31 8.36 2.33
CA GLY A 132 37.62 9.01 2.22
C GLY A 132 37.59 10.42 1.64
N ASP A 133 36.46 10.88 1.09
CA ASP A 133 36.34 12.24 0.59
C ASP A 133 36.18 13.27 1.71
N ILE A 134 36.42 14.52 1.36
CA ILE A 134 36.31 15.66 2.26
C ILE A 134 35.17 16.56 1.77
N PHE A 135 34.28 16.95 2.68
CA PHE A 135 33.18 17.87 2.39
C PHE A 135 33.31 19.14 3.22
N ILE A 136 33.10 20.30 2.60
CA ILE A 136 32.93 21.56 3.32
C ILE A 136 31.53 22.08 3.01
N PHE A 137 30.69 22.21 4.02
CA PHE A 137 29.33 22.71 3.92
C PHE A 137 29.20 24.09 4.54
N GLU A 138 28.45 24.95 3.87
CA GLU A 138 28.00 26.25 4.38
C GLU A 138 26.47 26.28 4.33
N PRO A 139 25.78 26.17 5.49
CA PRO A 139 24.34 26.09 5.54
C PRO A 139 23.68 27.45 5.31
N THR A 140 22.55 27.44 4.61
CA THR A 140 21.58 28.54 4.59
C THR A 140 20.26 28.03 5.14
N LEU A 141 19.88 28.53 6.32
CA LEU A 141 18.64 28.19 7.02
C LEU A 141 17.54 29.18 6.61
N VAL A 142 16.40 28.65 6.17
CA VAL A 142 15.20 29.45 5.87
C VAL A 142 14.02 28.78 6.56
N GLU A 143 13.31 29.55 7.39
CA GLU A 143 12.09 29.08 8.03
C GLU A 143 10.89 29.47 7.19
N VAL A 144 10.02 28.49 6.92
CA VAL A 144 8.81 28.67 6.11
C VAL A 144 7.61 28.19 6.91
N ARG A 145 6.56 29.02 6.97
CA ARG A 145 5.28 28.67 7.60
C ARG A 145 4.14 29.05 6.69
N GLY A 146 3.10 28.23 6.68
CA GLY A 146 1.85 28.59 6.01
C GLY A 146 1.21 29.77 6.72
N ASN A 147 0.65 30.69 5.96
CA ASN A 147 -0.21 31.74 6.48
C ASN A 147 -1.48 31.85 5.62
N GLU A 148 -2.47 32.52 6.18
CA GLU A 148 -3.66 32.95 5.48
C GLU A 148 -3.85 34.42 5.83
N VAL A 149 -3.83 35.29 4.83
CA VAL A 149 -4.04 36.73 4.99
C VAL A 149 -5.21 37.11 4.11
N ASP A 150 -6.27 37.66 4.72
CA ASP A 150 -7.50 38.07 4.04
C ASP A 150 -8.15 36.95 3.19
N GLY A 151 -8.02 35.69 3.62
CA GLY A 151 -8.58 34.52 2.93
C GLY A 151 -7.73 34.00 1.76
N VAL A 152 -6.54 34.57 1.54
CA VAL A 152 -5.58 34.13 0.53
C VAL A 152 -4.46 33.33 1.20
N ASP A 153 -4.27 32.09 0.73
CA ASP A 153 -3.21 31.21 1.22
C ASP A 153 -1.83 31.69 0.77
N GLY A 154 -0.89 31.68 1.69
CA GLY A 154 0.47 32.11 1.41
C GLY A 154 1.52 31.46 2.29
N LEU A 155 2.71 32.05 2.24
CA LEU A 155 3.88 31.66 3.00
C LEU A 155 4.42 32.85 3.77
N THR A 156 4.88 32.57 4.98
CA THR A 156 5.73 33.44 5.77
C THR A 156 7.14 32.87 5.76
N LEU A 157 8.11 33.66 5.29
CA LEU A 157 9.52 33.30 5.28
C LEU A 157 10.31 34.17 6.26
N THR A 158 11.20 33.55 7.03
CA THR A 158 12.12 34.20 7.98
C THR A 158 13.54 33.64 7.82
N ASN A 159 14.53 34.32 8.42
CA ASN A 159 15.97 34.01 8.33
C ASN A 159 16.56 34.17 6.90
N LEU A 160 16.02 35.11 6.12
CA LEU A 160 16.49 35.38 4.77
C LEU A 160 17.77 36.26 4.79
N PRO A 161 18.83 35.90 4.05
CA PRO A 161 20.02 36.73 3.92
C PRO A 161 19.69 38.10 3.31
N VAL A 162 20.25 39.17 3.87
CA VAL A 162 20.10 40.53 3.32
C VAL A 162 20.79 40.61 1.96
N ASP A 163 20.30 41.47 1.07
CA ASP A 163 20.81 41.66 -0.29
C ASP A 163 20.74 40.36 -1.12
N SER A 164 19.69 39.56 -0.88
CA SER A 164 19.38 38.37 -1.67
C SER A 164 18.09 38.56 -2.48
N MET A 165 17.96 37.79 -3.55
CA MET A 165 16.75 37.67 -4.35
C MET A 165 16.06 36.35 -4.00
N LEU A 166 14.87 36.45 -3.42
CA LEU A 166 13.97 35.33 -3.15
C LEU A 166 13.06 35.12 -4.36
N ILE A 167 12.99 33.89 -4.86
CA ILE A 167 12.03 33.46 -5.88
C ILE A 167 11.22 32.31 -5.29
N VAL A 168 9.89 32.42 -5.35
CA VAL A 168 8.97 31.36 -4.94
C VAL A 168 8.03 31.02 -6.09
N HIS A 169 8.00 29.75 -6.47
CA HIS A 169 7.02 29.22 -7.42
C HIS A 169 5.92 28.50 -6.65
N PHE A 170 4.68 28.98 -6.76
CA PHE A 170 3.52 28.27 -6.26
C PHE A 170 3.04 27.28 -7.30
N LYS A 171 2.76 26.05 -6.89
CA LYS A 171 2.46 24.95 -7.79
C LYS A 171 1.14 24.29 -7.45
N SER A 172 0.41 23.92 -8.48
CA SER A 172 -0.82 23.15 -8.39
C SER A 172 -0.70 21.93 -9.29
N TYR A 173 -1.44 20.89 -8.97
CA TYR A 173 -1.51 19.69 -9.79
C TYR A 173 -2.91 19.59 -10.37
N ASP A 174 -3.03 18.95 -11.54
CA ASP A 174 -4.34 18.62 -12.07
C ASP A 174 -5.18 17.79 -11.07
N ASP A 175 -6.46 17.66 -11.36
CA ASP A 175 -7.36 16.88 -10.52
C ASP A 175 -6.96 15.40 -10.42
N LEU A 176 -6.05 14.89 -11.24
CA LEU A 176 -5.53 13.52 -11.13
C LEU A 176 -4.27 13.44 -10.25
N GLY A 177 -3.56 14.56 -10.07
CA GLY A 177 -2.30 14.67 -9.35
C GLY A 177 -1.07 14.35 -10.19
N ASP A 178 -1.23 14.20 -11.51
CA ASP A 178 -0.18 13.68 -12.40
C ASP A 178 0.57 14.78 -13.16
N THR A 179 -0.09 15.90 -13.44
CA THR A 179 0.52 17.05 -14.13
C THR A 179 0.73 18.22 -13.19
N GLU A 180 1.97 18.71 -13.11
CA GLU A 180 2.34 19.90 -12.34
C GLU A 180 2.17 21.19 -13.16
N TYR A 181 1.65 22.23 -12.52
CA TYR A 181 1.54 23.59 -13.05
C TYR A 181 2.14 24.59 -12.07
N ILE A 182 3.07 25.44 -12.52
CA ILE A 182 3.44 26.64 -11.79
C ILE A 182 2.32 27.66 -12.00
N VAL A 183 1.55 27.92 -10.95
CA VAL A 183 0.36 28.80 -11.01
C VAL A 183 0.70 30.26 -10.69
N ASP A 184 1.76 30.50 -9.92
CA ASP A 184 2.23 31.85 -9.61
C ASP A 184 3.74 31.85 -9.33
N THR A 185 4.40 32.98 -9.55
CA THR A 185 5.81 33.21 -9.26
C THR A 185 6.01 34.55 -8.60
N VAL A 186 6.49 34.54 -7.36
CA VAL A 186 6.77 35.73 -6.58
C VAL A 186 8.28 35.94 -6.49
N ILE A 187 8.75 37.14 -6.84
CA ILE A 187 10.16 37.53 -6.78
C ILE A 187 10.29 38.73 -5.85
N VAL A 188 11.12 38.61 -4.81
CA VAL A 188 11.31 39.64 -3.79
C VAL A 188 12.79 39.88 -3.53
N ASN A 189 13.21 41.14 -3.49
CA ASN A 189 14.53 41.52 -3.00
C ASN A 189 14.50 41.67 -1.47
N VAL A 190 15.41 40.99 -0.78
CA VAL A 190 15.49 40.98 0.68
C VAL A 190 16.31 42.17 1.16
N GLU A 191 15.63 43.23 1.59
CA GLU A 191 16.26 44.47 2.05
C GLU A 191 16.61 44.45 3.55
N ARG A 192 17.53 45.34 3.93
CA ARG A 192 18.02 45.53 5.31
C ARG A 192 16.91 46.07 6.23
N GLY A 193 16.12 45.17 6.80
CA GLY A 193 14.95 45.47 7.63
C GLY A 193 13.85 44.42 7.54
N ASN A 194 13.86 43.62 6.48
CA ASN A 194 12.89 42.55 6.24
C ASN A 194 13.20 41.32 7.10
N LYS A 195 12.84 41.36 8.39
CA LYS A 195 12.96 40.20 9.29
C LYS A 195 11.99 39.06 8.92
N ARG A 196 10.90 39.40 8.23
CA ARG A 196 9.82 38.50 7.81
C ARG A 196 9.29 38.97 6.47
N ILE A 197 9.16 38.05 5.51
CA ILE A 197 8.53 38.30 4.22
C ILE A 197 7.28 37.43 4.13
N ASN A 198 6.14 38.06 3.85
CA ASN A 198 4.89 37.36 3.55
C ASN A 198 4.67 37.40 2.05
N ILE A 199 4.40 36.24 1.46
CA ILE A 199 4.04 36.09 0.06
C ILE A 199 2.75 35.30 -0.03
N SER A 200 1.94 35.57 -1.04
CA SER A 200 0.64 34.94 -1.24
C SER A 200 0.45 34.68 -2.73
N SER A 201 -0.34 33.67 -3.07
CA SER A 201 -0.75 33.39 -4.45
C SER A 201 -2.25 33.62 -4.58
N GLU A 202 -2.65 34.34 -5.61
CA GLU A 202 -4.07 34.53 -5.96
C GLU A 202 -4.70 33.23 -6.49
N HIS A 203 -3.87 32.28 -6.92
CA HIS A 203 -4.28 30.97 -7.42
C HIS A 203 -4.16 29.87 -6.35
N PRO A 204 -5.10 28.91 -6.30
CA PRO A 204 -4.98 27.74 -5.43
C PRO A 204 -3.71 26.95 -5.74
N TRP A 205 -2.97 26.58 -4.69
CA TRP A 205 -1.71 25.85 -4.79
C TRP A 205 -1.65 24.70 -3.77
N GLN A 206 -0.84 23.70 -4.07
CA GLN A 206 -0.68 22.46 -3.31
C GLN A 206 0.77 22.27 -2.83
N SER A 207 1.74 22.72 -3.62
CA SER A 207 3.16 22.73 -3.28
C SER A 207 3.81 24.03 -3.72
N PHE A 208 5.08 24.22 -3.35
CA PHE A 208 5.87 25.37 -3.73
C PHE A 208 7.37 25.03 -3.78
N ASP A 209 8.09 25.80 -4.58
CA ASP A 209 9.54 25.78 -4.67
C ASP A 209 10.11 27.13 -4.20
N ILE A 210 11.27 27.10 -3.56
CA ILE A 210 11.97 28.29 -3.06
C ILE A 210 13.41 28.29 -3.58
N PHE A 211 13.81 29.41 -4.17
CA PHE A 211 15.17 29.69 -4.60
C PHE A 211 15.63 31.01 -4.01
N ILE A 212 16.84 31.04 -3.45
CA ILE A 212 17.44 32.29 -2.96
C ILE A 212 18.79 32.46 -3.64
N TYR A 213 18.98 33.63 -4.26
CA TYR A 213 20.22 34.04 -4.88
C TYR A 213 20.85 35.19 -4.10
N HIS A 214 22.13 35.08 -3.80
CA HIS A 214 22.92 36.18 -3.22
C HIS A 214 24.12 36.44 -4.13
N GLU A 215 24.34 37.70 -4.50
CA GLU A 215 25.38 38.11 -5.45
C GLU A 215 25.37 37.30 -6.77
N GLY A 216 24.18 36.96 -7.26
CA GLY A 216 24.00 36.19 -8.50
C GLY A 216 24.27 34.68 -8.36
N LYS A 217 24.59 34.17 -7.16
CA LYS A 217 24.79 32.74 -6.89
C LYS A 217 23.60 32.18 -6.12
N LEU A 218 23.15 31.00 -6.52
CA LEU A 218 22.16 30.24 -5.73
C LEU A 218 22.80 29.86 -4.40
N ILE A 219 22.10 30.09 -3.29
CA ILE A 219 22.54 29.73 -1.94
C ILE A 219 21.52 28.87 -1.18
N TYR A 220 20.26 28.89 -1.61
CA TYR A 220 19.19 28.06 -1.04
C TYR A 220 18.28 27.52 -2.13
N LYS A 221 17.92 26.24 -2.01
CA LYS A 221 17.03 25.53 -2.93
C LYS A 221 16.16 24.55 -2.16
N SER A 222 14.85 24.74 -2.23
CA SER A 222 13.86 23.78 -1.74
C SER A 222 12.81 23.54 -2.82
N ILE A 223 12.54 22.27 -3.12
CA ILE A 223 11.62 21.84 -4.20
C ILE A 223 10.53 20.97 -3.60
N ASP A 224 9.33 21.05 -4.17
CA ASP A 224 8.17 20.19 -3.87
C ASP A 224 7.75 20.22 -2.40
N LYS A 225 7.94 21.37 -1.74
CA LYS A 225 7.48 21.54 -0.36
C LYS A 225 5.98 21.75 -0.35
N SER A 226 5.32 21.13 0.62
CA SER A 226 3.88 21.24 0.83
C SER A 226 3.59 21.46 2.31
N ILE A 227 2.39 21.96 2.60
CA ILE A 227 1.91 22.20 3.96
C ILE A 227 0.64 21.39 4.15
N VAL A 228 0.58 20.63 5.25
CA VAL A 228 -0.61 19.84 5.58
C VAL A 228 -1.78 20.78 5.87
N ARG A 229 -2.81 20.73 5.02
CA ARG A 229 -4.05 21.51 5.16
C ARG A 229 -5.20 20.73 5.80
N SER A 230 -5.24 19.42 5.57
CA SER A 230 -6.26 18.53 6.13
C SER A 230 -5.76 17.10 6.23
N ILE A 231 -6.35 16.33 7.14
CA ILE A 231 -6.11 14.89 7.30
C ILE A 231 -7.44 14.18 7.11
N HIS A 232 -7.50 13.23 6.17
CA HIS A 232 -8.65 12.36 5.95
C HIS A 232 -8.29 10.94 6.38
N MET A 233 -9.07 10.37 7.28
CA MET A 233 -8.87 9.02 7.80
C MET A 233 -10.10 8.16 7.50
N ALA A 234 -9.84 6.93 7.06
CA ALA A 234 -10.82 5.87 6.90
C ALA A 234 -10.44 4.74 7.86
N ILE A 235 -11.35 4.41 8.78
CA ILE A 235 -11.19 3.35 9.77
C ILE A 235 -12.05 2.16 9.32
N ASP A 236 -11.46 0.97 9.36
CA ASP A 236 -12.14 -0.30 9.07
C ASP A 236 -12.12 -1.15 10.34
N ILE A 237 -13.26 -1.24 11.03
CA ILE A 237 -13.41 -2.01 12.27
C ILE A 237 -13.80 -3.43 11.88
N GLN A 238 -12.82 -4.33 11.92
CA GLN A 238 -13.02 -5.75 11.63
C GLN A 238 -13.68 -6.46 12.81
N ARG A 239 -14.73 -7.22 12.54
CA ARG A 239 -15.34 -8.15 13.52
C ARG A 239 -14.54 -9.45 13.55
N GLU A 240 -14.58 -10.15 14.69
CA GLU A 240 -13.92 -11.46 14.81
C GLU A 240 -14.45 -12.45 13.76
N PRO A 241 -13.58 -13.19 13.07
CA PRO A 241 -14.00 -14.18 12.10
C PRO A 241 -14.68 -15.37 12.77
N VAL A 242 -15.61 -16.00 12.06
CA VAL A 242 -16.30 -17.21 12.53
C VAL A 242 -15.51 -18.45 12.12
N GLU A 243 -15.14 -19.27 13.10
CA GLU A 243 -14.50 -20.56 12.86
C GLU A 243 -15.52 -21.70 12.89
N LEU A 244 -15.59 -22.47 11.79
CA LEU A 244 -16.40 -23.67 11.67
C LEU A 244 -15.51 -24.92 11.64
N SER A 245 -15.76 -25.83 12.58
CA SER A 245 -15.15 -27.17 12.61
C SER A 245 -16.06 -28.19 11.93
N LEU A 246 -15.84 -28.42 10.64
CA LEU A 246 -16.65 -29.29 9.80
C LEU A 246 -16.05 -30.71 9.75
N LYS A 247 -16.88 -31.74 9.81
CA LYS A 247 -16.47 -33.15 9.92
C LYS A 247 -15.85 -33.68 8.62
N ARG A 248 -16.33 -33.24 7.45
CA ARG A 248 -15.82 -33.68 6.14
C ARG A 248 -14.99 -32.62 5.46
N LEU A 249 -15.41 -31.36 5.52
CA LEU A 249 -14.74 -30.23 4.89
C LEU A 249 -13.61 -29.65 5.76
N GLY A 250 -13.43 -30.10 7.00
CA GLY A 250 -12.37 -29.62 7.89
C GLY A 250 -12.59 -28.20 8.43
N LYS A 251 -11.55 -27.64 9.06
CA LYS A 251 -11.59 -26.29 9.65
C LYS A 251 -11.78 -25.23 8.57
N THR A 252 -12.67 -24.27 8.84
CA THR A 252 -13.06 -23.22 7.89
C THR A 252 -13.22 -21.89 8.62
N ILE A 253 -12.63 -20.81 8.09
CA ILE A 253 -12.67 -19.47 8.69
C ILE A 253 -13.47 -18.56 7.75
N ILE A 254 -14.49 -17.89 8.27
CA ILE A 254 -15.37 -16.99 7.52
C ILE A 254 -15.20 -15.57 8.05
N GLN A 255 -14.84 -14.65 7.16
CA GLN A 255 -14.66 -13.24 7.51
C GLN A 255 -16.02 -12.56 7.73
N GLN A 256 -16.13 -11.77 8.78
CA GLN A 256 -17.34 -11.02 9.10
C GLN A 256 -17.30 -9.61 8.49
N SER A 257 -18.48 -9.04 8.22
CA SER A 257 -18.57 -7.68 7.69
C SER A 257 -17.93 -6.68 8.65
N SER A 258 -17.14 -5.75 8.11
CA SER A 258 -16.53 -4.67 8.86
C SER A 258 -17.40 -3.40 8.84
N GLU A 259 -17.27 -2.58 9.88
CA GLU A 259 -17.85 -1.25 9.93
C GLU A 259 -16.82 -0.22 9.48
N LYS A 260 -17.21 0.62 8.53
CA LYS A 260 -16.34 1.66 7.98
C LYS A 260 -16.76 3.01 8.47
N GLU A 261 -15.83 3.72 9.10
CA GLU A 261 -16.01 5.10 9.49
C GLU A 261 -14.99 5.99 8.77
N THR A 262 -15.39 7.22 8.48
CA THR A 262 -14.47 8.20 7.91
C THR A 262 -14.58 9.50 8.67
N PHE A 263 -13.44 10.14 8.93
CA PHE A 263 -13.41 11.47 9.52
C PHE A 263 -12.36 12.34 8.84
N THR A 264 -12.60 13.65 8.84
CA THR A 264 -11.72 14.63 8.21
C THR A 264 -11.47 15.77 9.18
N VAL A 265 -10.21 16.10 9.41
CA VAL A 265 -9.78 17.27 10.20
C VAL A 265 -9.18 18.29 9.24
N GLY A 266 -9.61 19.55 9.29
CA GLY A 266 -9.16 20.62 8.39
C GLY A 266 -10.10 20.86 7.20
N LYS A 267 -9.70 21.76 6.29
CA LYS A 267 -10.51 22.16 5.13
C LYS A 267 -10.47 21.06 4.07
N MET A 268 -11.62 20.44 3.81
CA MET A 268 -11.74 19.44 2.76
C MET A 268 -11.49 20.10 1.40
N ILE A 269 -10.44 19.66 0.71
CA ILE A 269 -10.16 20.11 -0.65
C ILE A 269 -11.07 19.29 -1.59
N GLU A 270 -11.80 19.96 -2.47
CA GLU A 270 -12.95 19.41 -3.24
C GLU A 270 -12.68 18.54 -4.50
N PRO A 271 -11.46 18.18 -4.96
CA PRO A 271 -11.31 17.40 -6.20
C PRO A 271 -11.72 15.92 -6.07
N LYS A 272 -12.35 15.52 -4.96
CA LYS A 272 -12.83 14.14 -4.75
C LYS A 272 -13.81 13.69 -5.83
N LEU A 273 -14.66 14.58 -6.36
CA LEU A 273 -15.72 14.19 -7.30
C LEU A 273 -15.17 13.78 -8.67
N LEU A 274 -14.27 14.59 -9.24
CA LEU A 274 -13.66 14.31 -10.54
C LEU A 274 -12.69 13.12 -10.46
N ARG A 275 -11.92 12.99 -9.36
CA ARG A 275 -11.13 11.77 -9.09
C ARG A 275 -12.01 10.53 -8.98
N ALA A 276 -13.13 10.63 -8.28
CA ALA A 276 -14.09 9.53 -8.17
C ALA A 276 -14.72 9.20 -9.52
N TYR A 277 -15.05 10.19 -10.35
CA TYR A 277 -15.56 9.97 -11.71
C TYR A 277 -14.51 9.36 -12.62
N ASN A 278 -13.27 9.85 -12.62
CA ASN A 278 -12.20 9.27 -13.42
C ASN A 278 -11.94 7.81 -12.98
N LYS A 279 -11.86 7.56 -11.67
CA LYS A 279 -11.77 6.20 -11.14
C LYS A 279 -12.97 5.35 -11.54
N GLN A 280 -14.18 5.89 -11.48
CA GLN A 280 -15.39 5.17 -11.90
C GLN A 280 -15.37 4.87 -13.41
N ILE A 281 -14.87 5.77 -14.24
CA ILE A 281 -14.71 5.57 -15.68
C ILE A 281 -13.66 4.49 -15.94
N VAL A 282 -12.48 4.57 -15.31
CA VAL A 282 -11.42 3.56 -15.42
C VAL A 282 -11.91 2.20 -14.91
N ASP A 283 -12.57 2.16 -13.76
CA ASP A 283 -13.17 0.95 -13.20
C ASP A 283 -14.27 0.40 -14.12
N ASN A 284 -15.12 1.24 -14.69
CA ASN A 284 -16.15 0.82 -15.65
C ASN A 284 -15.50 0.26 -16.92
N VAL A 285 -14.47 0.90 -17.46
CA VAL A 285 -13.72 0.39 -18.62
C VAL A 285 -13.09 -0.97 -18.29
N ALA A 286 -12.50 -1.12 -17.10
CA ALA A 286 -11.98 -2.39 -16.62
C ALA A 286 -13.06 -3.45 -16.40
N LEU A 287 -14.30 -3.07 -16.06
CA LEU A 287 -15.43 -4.01 -15.98
C LEU A 287 -15.85 -4.55 -17.35
N TYR A 288 -15.59 -3.82 -18.44
CA TYR A 288 -15.85 -4.29 -19.80
C TYR A 288 -14.61 -4.95 -20.46
N ALA A 289 -13.45 -4.88 -19.81
CA ALA A 289 -12.30 -5.67 -20.20
C ALA A 289 -12.50 -7.12 -19.73
N ASP A 290 -12.82 -8.02 -20.66
CA ASP A 290 -12.93 -9.44 -20.38
C ASP A 290 -11.56 -9.99 -19.95
N ASN A 291 -11.53 -10.70 -18.82
CA ASN A 291 -10.37 -11.47 -18.39
C ASN A 291 -10.83 -12.82 -17.85
N VAL A 292 -10.34 -13.91 -18.45
CA VAL A 292 -10.36 -15.24 -17.82
C VAL A 292 -9.15 -15.29 -16.89
N ASN A 293 -9.37 -14.91 -15.63
CA ASN A 293 -8.27 -14.57 -14.73
C ASN A 293 -7.56 -15.79 -14.11
N LYS A 294 -8.20 -16.98 -14.10
CA LYS A 294 -7.62 -18.15 -13.43
C LYS A 294 -8.30 -19.46 -13.84
N ILE A 295 -7.50 -20.50 -14.07
CA ILE A 295 -7.91 -21.90 -14.12
C ILE A 295 -7.23 -22.60 -12.94
N LEU A 296 -8.01 -23.19 -12.05
CA LEU A 296 -7.50 -24.06 -10.98
C LEU A 296 -7.67 -25.52 -11.42
N TYR A 297 -6.60 -26.32 -11.33
CA TYR A 297 -6.63 -27.77 -11.55
C TYR A 297 -6.58 -28.46 -10.18
N CYS A 298 -7.55 -29.34 -9.90
CA CYS A 298 -7.66 -30.05 -8.62
C CYS A 298 -7.68 -31.54 -8.88
N GLY A 299 -6.95 -32.37 -8.11
CA GLY A 299 -6.99 -33.82 -8.27
C GLY A 299 -6.34 -34.68 -7.17
N SER A 300 -5.83 -34.07 -6.09
CA SER A 300 -5.26 -34.75 -4.92
C SER A 300 -5.98 -34.40 -3.62
N ASP A 301 -5.77 -35.20 -2.56
CA ASP A 301 -6.34 -34.94 -1.22
C ASP A 301 -5.85 -33.61 -0.61
N GLU A 302 -4.67 -33.12 -1.00
CA GLU A 302 -4.15 -31.80 -0.61
C GLU A 302 -4.86 -30.64 -1.34
N ASP A 303 -5.38 -30.89 -2.54
CA ASP A 303 -6.09 -29.88 -3.34
C ASP A 303 -7.49 -29.56 -2.80
N ILE A 304 -8.10 -30.45 -2.02
CA ILE A 304 -9.47 -30.27 -1.48
C ILE A 304 -9.55 -29.00 -0.63
N GLN A 305 -8.56 -28.79 0.24
CA GLN A 305 -8.51 -27.63 1.11
C GLN A 305 -8.21 -26.35 0.30
N ILE A 306 -7.32 -26.41 -0.68
CA ILE A 306 -6.98 -25.29 -1.57
C ILE A 306 -8.19 -24.85 -2.40
N GLU A 307 -8.92 -25.82 -2.96
CA GLU A 307 -10.13 -25.62 -3.75
C GLU A 307 -11.25 -25.01 -2.91
N LYS A 308 -11.52 -25.61 -1.75
CA LYS A 308 -12.50 -25.09 -0.79
C LYS A 308 -12.16 -23.65 -0.39
N ASP A 309 -10.91 -23.39 0.00
CA ASP A 309 -10.47 -22.05 0.42
C ASP A 309 -10.52 -21.06 -0.74
N TYR A 310 -10.30 -21.52 -1.98
CA TYR A 310 -10.49 -20.69 -3.16
C TYR A 310 -11.96 -20.27 -3.34
N ILE A 311 -12.89 -21.24 -3.29
CA ILE A 311 -14.34 -20.98 -3.39
C ILE A 311 -14.79 -20.08 -2.25
N ILE A 312 -14.45 -20.39 -1.00
CA ILE A 312 -14.82 -19.60 0.19
C ILE A 312 -14.32 -18.17 0.08
N ARG A 313 -13.06 -17.96 -0.33
CA ARG A 313 -12.57 -16.60 -0.59
C ARG A 313 -13.43 -15.89 -1.62
N GLN A 314 -13.90 -16.54 -2.68
CA GLN A 314 -14.77 -15.85 -3.65
C GLN A 314 -16.15 -15.49 -3.05
N LEU A 315 -16.70 -16.35 -2.20
CA LEU A 315 -17.96 -16.11 -1.50
C LEU A 315 -17.85 -14.97 -0.48
N ASP A 316 -16.75 -14.90 0.27
CA ASP A 316 -16.48 -13.84 1.26
C ASP A 316 -16.47 -12.44 0.65
N HIS A 317 -16.11 -12.31 -0.64
CA HIS A 317 -16.10 -11.03 -1.35
C HIS A 317 -17.49 -10.56 -1.82
N ALA A 318 -18.53 -11.39 -1.69
CA ALA A 318 -19.89 -11.05 -2.11
C ALA A 318 -20.65 -10.32 -0.99
N ALA A 319 -21.01 -9.05 -1.22
CA ALA A 319 -21.79 -8.27 -0.26
C ALA A 319 -23.30 -8.35 -0.54
N ASP A 320 -23.72 -8.48 -1.79
CA ASP A 320 -25.14 -8.37 -2.16
C ASP A 320 -25.78 -9.72 -2.47
N GLU A 321 -25.13 -10.58 -3.25
CA GLU A 321 -25.74 -11.84 -3.69
C GLU A 321 -24.73 -12.96 -3.93
N ILE A 322 -25.14 -14.17 -3.53
CA ILE A 322 -24.52 -15.45 -3.91
C ILE A 322 -25.59 -16.31 -4.58
N VAL A 323 -25.28 -16.85 -5.76
CA VAL A 323 -26.12 -17.86 -6.44
C VAL A 323 -25.26 -19.06 -6.81
N ILE A 324 -25.63 -20.24 -6.34
CA ILE A 324 -25.00 -21.52 -6.71
C ILE A 324 -25.98 -22.28 -7.59
N CYS A 325 -25.60 -22.53 -8.83
CA CYS A 325 -26.31 -23.43 -9.73
C CYS A 325 -25.54 -24.74 -9.80
N ASP A 326 -26.04 -25.76 -9.12
CA ASP A 326 -25.46 -27.11 -9.14
C ASP A 326 -26.58 -28.15 -9.09
N SER A 327 -26.83 -28.78 -10.24
CA SER A 327 -27.89 -29.76 -10.39
C SER A 327 -27.80 -30.93 -9.41
N TYR A 328 -26.59 -31.25 -8.93
CA TYR A 328 -26.35 -32.41 -8.08
C TYR A 328 -25.99 -31.99 -6.65
N PHE A 329 -26.23 -30.72 -6.29
CA PHE A 329 -25.91 -30.18 -4.97
C PHE A 329 -26.44 -31.05 -3.83
N THR A 330 -27.67 -31.55 -3.98
CA THR A 330 -28.38 -32.32 -2.96
C THR A 330 -28.27 -33.84 -3.12
N ASP A 331 -27.50 -34.32 -4.10
CA ASP A 331 -27.33 -35.75 -4.34
C ASP A 331 -26.47 -36.38 -3.22
N TYR A 332 -26.85 -37.56 -2.78
CA TYR A 332 -26.07 -38.35 -1.82
C TYR A 332 -26.22 -39.85 -2.12
N ARG A 333 -25.15 -40.60 -1.85
CA ARG A 333 -25.09 -42.06 -1.94
C ARG A 333 -24.89 -42.71 -0.57
N ASN A 334 -24.26 -41.97 0.33
CA ASN A 334 -23.91 -42.43 1.68
C ASN A 334 -23.98 -41.26 2.68
N ASP A 335 -23.76 -41.53 3.97
CA ASP A 335 -23.83 -40.50 5.00
C ASP A 335 -22.70 -39.45 4.94
N LYS A 336 -21.56 -39.76 4.31
CA LYS A 336 -20.49 -38.77 4.06
C LYS A 336 -20.98 -37.67 3.12
N ASP A 337 -21.70 -38.05 2.07
CA ASP A 337 -22.23 -37.09 1.08
C ASP A 337 -23.31 -36.21 1.74
N LYS A 338 -24.17 -36.80 2.59
CA LYS A 338 -25.13 -36.03 3.39
C LYS A 338 -24.41 -35.03 4.30
N ASP A 339 -23.38 -35.45 5.03
CA ASP A 339 -22.57 -34.55 5.88
C ASP A 339 -22.06 -33.35 5.06
N LYS A 340 -21.50 -33.56 3.86
CA LYS A 340 -20.99 -32.49 2.99
C LYS A 340 -22.07 -31.47 2.59
N ILE A 341 -23.29 -31.91 2.28
CA ILE A 341 -24.40 -31.02 1.91
C ILE A 341 -24.69 -30.04 3.06
N PHE A 342 -24.85 -30.54 4.28
CA PHE A 342 -25.13 -29.70 5.44
C PHE A 342 -23.93 -28.84 5.85
N GLU A 343 -22.70 -29.31 5.66
CA GLU A 343 -21.51 -28.49 5.90
C GLU A 343 -21.41 -27.30 4.92
N TRP A 344 -21.75 -27.48 3.64
CA TRP A 344 -21.85 -26.37 2.70
C TRP A 344 -22.98 -25.40 3.03
N LEU A 345 -24.13 -25.91 3.49
CA LEU A 345 -25.21 -25.05 4.01
C LEU A 345 -24.73 -24.24 5.22
N ALA A 346 -23.91 -24.82 6.11
CA ALA A 346 -23.34 -24.10 7.25
C ALA A 346 -22.39 -22.98 6.80
N ILE A 347 -21.52 -23.26 5.84
CA ILE A 347 -20.62 -22.26 5.25
C ILE A 347 -21.45 -21.12 4.66
N LEU A 348 -22.41 -21.44 3.79
CA LEU A 348 -23.24 -20.43 3.12
C LEU A 348 -24.05 -19.60 4.10
N ALA A 349 -24.65 -20.20 5.13
CA ALA A 349 -25.43 -19.49 6.12
C ALA A 349 -24.61 -18.39 6.82
N ASN A 350 -23.33 -18.64 7.09
CA ASN A 350 -22.43 -17.70 7.75
C ASN A 350 -21.83 -16.63 6.81
N MET A 351 -22.10 -16.69 5.50
CA MET A 351 -21.62 -15.69 4.53
C MET A 351 -22.36 -14.35 4.69
N SER A 352 -21.64 -13.24 4.44
CA SER A 352 -22.16 -11.87 4.64
C SER A 352 -23.16 -11.40 3.58
N ALA A 353 -23.22 -12.06 2.42
CA ALA A 353 -24.10 -11.68 1.31
C ALA A 353 -25.57 -11.56 1.71
N LYS A 354 -26.24 -10.47 1.31
CA LYS A 354 -27.65 -10.20 1.65
C LYS A 354 -28.62 -11.26 1.12
N SER A 355 -28.36 -11.81 -0.07
CA SER A 355 -29.17 -12.85 -0.70
C SER A 355 -28.32 -14.07 -1.04
N LYS A 356 -28.83 -15.27 -0.75
CA LYS A 356 -28.16 -16.54 -1.00
C LYS A 356 -29.15 -17.49 -1.66
N THR A 357 -28.82 -17.99 -2.85
CA THR A 357 -29.68 -18.90 -3.61
C THR A 357 -28.93 -20.14 -4.04
N ILE A 358 -29.55 -21.31 -3.91
CA ILE A 358 -29.07 -22.59 -4.43
C ILE A 358 -30.10 -23.13 -5.41
N VAL A 359 -29.67 -23.41 -6.65
CA VAL A 359 -30.47 -23.98 -7.73
C VAL A 359 -29.98 -25.39 -7.99
N PHE A 360 -30.88 -26.38 -7.92
CA PHE A 360 -30.53 -27.79 -8.09
C PHE A 360 -31.68 -28.60 -8.72
N TYR A 361 -31.35 -29.78 -9.22
CA TYR A 361 -32.30 -30.71 -9.83
C TYR A 361 -32.48 -31.92 -8.92
N VAL A 362 -33.73 -32.32 -8.63
CA VAL A 362 -33.97 -33.49 -7.78
C VAL A 362 -33.87 -34.75 -8.64
N THR A 363 -32.75 -35.47 -8.55
CA THR A 363 -32.54 -36.75 -9.22
C THR A 363 -33.42 -37.87 -8.61
N ARG A 364 -34.73 -37.86 -8.91
CA ARG A 364 -35.62 -38.97 -8.52
C ARG A 364 -35.55 -40.07 -9.57
N LYS A 365 -34.92 -41.19 -9.23
CA LYS A 365 -35.20 -42.51 -9.82
C LYS A 365 -34.70 -43.60 -8.87
N ASP A 366 -35.55 -44.59 -8.62
CA ASP A 366 -35.33 -45.72 -7.73
C ASP A 366 -33.92 -46.31 -7.90
N GLY A 367 -33.12 -46.29 -6.81
CA GLY A 367 -31.72 -46.71 -6.85
C GLY A 367 -30.91 -46.32 -5.61
N ILE A 368 -29.58 -46.52 -5.70
CA ILE A 368 -28.58 -46.28 -4.62
C ILE A 368 -28.27 -44.78 -4.42
N ASN A 369 -28.57 -43.94 -5.42
CA ASN A 369 -28.35 -42.49 -5.36
C ASN A 369 -29.68 -41.77 -5.13
N ARG A 370 -29.73 -40.83 -4.18
CA ARG A 370 -30.92 -40.04 -3.87
C ARG A 370 -30.57 -38.56 -3.73
N ALA A 371 -31.46 -37.68 -4.16
CA ALA A 371 -31.41 -36.24 -3.88
C ALA A 371 -32.39 -35.85 -2.77
N PHE A 372 -32.01 -34.90 -1.92
CA PHE A 372 -32.97 -34.20 -1.07
C PHE A 372 -33.77 -33.17 -1.87
N THR A 373 -35.08 -33.16 -1.69
CA THR A 373 -35.91 -31.97 -1.98
C THR A 373 -35.64 -30.86 -0.96
N ALA A 374 -36.00 -29.62 -1.28
CA ALA A 374 -35.91 -28.49 -0.36
C ALA A 374 -36.76 -28.72 0.92
N ASP A 375 -37.92 -29.39 0.83
CA ASP A 375 -38.71 -29.76 2.02
C ASP A 375 -38.02 -30.82 2.88
N GLU A 376 -37.29 -31.75 2.26
CA GLU A 376 -36.50 -32.72 3.00
C GLU A 376 -35.29 -32.05 3.65
N LEU A 377 -34.59 -31.14 2.96
CA LEU A 377 -33.50 -30.34 3.56
C LEU A 377 -34.00 -29.61 4.81
N LEU A 378 -35.12 -28.87 4.69
CA LEU A 378 -35.70 -28.13 5.82
C LEU A 378 -36.00 -29.02 7.02
N ARG A 379 -36.54 -30.23 6.80
CA ARG A 379 -36.82 -31.20 7.87
C ARG A 379 -35.55 -31.78 8.50
N HIS A 380 -34.46 -31.90 7.74
CA HIS A 380 -33.22 -32.49 8.22
C HIS A 380 -32.27 -31.46 8.87
N ILE A 381 -32.35 -30.17 8.54
CA ILE A 381 -31.49 -29.12 9.12
C ILE A 381 -31.37 -29.22 10.66
N PRO A 382 -32.47 -29.37 11.44
CA PRO A 382 -32.37 -29.48 12.90
C PRO A 382 -31.60 -30.72 13.40
N LEU A 383 -31.44 -31.75 12.56
CA LEU A 383 -30.80 -33.02 12.89
C LEU A 383 -29.29 -33.02 12.65
N TYR A 384 -28.77 -32.06 11.87
CA TYR A 384 -27.35 -32.00 11.52
C TYR A 384 -26.61 -30.92 12.32
N ARG A 385 -25.70 -31.36 13.20
CA ARG A 385 -24.95 -30.48 14.12
C ARG A 385 -24.25 -29.30 13.44
N ALA A 386 -23.77 -29.48 12.21
CA ALA A 386 -23.06 -28.44 11.46
C ALA A 386 -23.91 -27.17 11.23
N VAL A 387 -25.22 -27.31 11.06
CA VAL A 387 -26.15 -26.20 10.77
C VAL A 387 -27.16 -25.92 11.88
N ALA A 388 -27.44 -26.91 12.74
CA ALA A 388 -28.52 -26.82 13.73
C ALA A 388 -28.33 -25.69 14.74
N ASN A 389 -27.09 -25.32 15.09
CA ASN A 389 -26.83 -24.20 16.00
C ASN A 389 -27.14 -22.86 15.35
N TYR A 390 -26.66 -22.66 14.12
CA TYR A 390 -26.95 -21.44 13.36
C TYR A 390 -28.47 -21.30 13.17
N TYR A 391 -29.13 -22.35 12.69
CA TYR A 391 -30.57 -22.38 12.44
C TYR A 391 -31.39 -21.97 13.67
N ARG A 392 -31.10 -22.55 14.85
CA ARG A 392 -31.80 -22.24 16.10
C ARG A 392 -31.57 -20.80 16.57
N ASN A 393 -30.36 -20.29 16.40
CA ASN A 393 -30.00 -18.93 16.80
C ASN A 393 -30.54 -17.85 15.85
N HIS A 394 -30.98 -18.22 14.65
CA HIS A 394 -31.47 -17.32 13.61
C HIS A 394 -32.95 -17.58 13.27
N ASN A 395 -33.79 -17.70 14.30
CA ASN A 395 -35.24 -17.84 14.18
C ASN A 395 -35.69 -19.01 13.28
N ASN A 396 -34.99 -20.14 13.35
CA ASN A 396 -35.26 -21.32 12.53
C ASN A 396 -35.21 -21.01 11.02
N SER A 397 -34.14 -20.31 10.59
CA SER A 397 -33.88 -19.99 9.20
C SER A 397 -32.37 -19.99 8.94
N LEU A 398 -31.95 -20.50 7.78
CA LEU A 398 -30.59 -20.34 7.26
C LEU A 398 -30.46 -19.09 6.38
N GLY A 399 -31.58 -18.49 5.94
CA GLY A 399 -31.57 -17.36 5.01
C GLY A 399 -31.12 -17.75 3.61
N ILE A 400 -31.25 -19.03 3.23
CA ILE A 400 -30.84 -19.58 1.94
C ILE A 400 -32.10 -19.95 1.16
N ARG A 401 -32.23 -19.45 -0.07
CA ARG A 401 -33.33 -19.77 -0.97
C ARG A 401 -32.96 -20.95 -1.86
N CYS A 402 -33.80 -21.98 -1.88
CA CYS A 402 -33.66 -23.14 -2.76
C CYS A 402 -34.62 -23.06 -3.94
N ILE A 403 -34.11 -23.34 -5.13
CA ILE A 403 -34.88 -23.46 -6.37
C ILE A 403 -34.67 -24.87 -6.92
N GLU A 404 -35.73 -25.66 -6.95
CA GLU A 404 -35.74 -26.95 -7.63
C GLU A 404 -36.02 -26.71 -9.13
N THR A 405 -35.27 -27.36 -10.02
CA THR A 405 -35.50 -27.29 -11.47
C THR A 405 -36.14 -28.58 -12.00
N LYS A 406 -36.89 -28.45 -13.10
CA LYS A 406 -37.52 -29.57 -13.83
C LYS A 406 -36.54 -30.35 -14.71
N ILE A 407 -35.44 -29.71 -15.09
CA ILE A 407 -34.37 -30.31 -15.89
C ILE A 407 -33.01 -30.02 -15.24
N PRO A 408 -32.02 -30.90 -15.43
CA PRO A 408 -30.66 -30.64 -14.96
C PRO A 408 -29.99 -29.53 -15.79
N ILE A 409 -29.35 -28.60 -15.09
CA ILE A 409 -28.35 -27.68 -15.63
C ILE A 409 -26.98 -28.33 -15.44
N HIS A 410 -26.36 -28.78 -16.53
CA HIS A 410 -25.15 -29.62 -16.45
C HIS A 410 -23.92 -28.87 -15.94
N ASP A 411 -23.72 -27.62 -16.34
CA ASP A 411 -22.59 -26.82 -15.88
C ASP A 411 -22.88 -26.25 -14.48
N ARG A 412 -21.84 -26.17 -13.64
CA ARG A 412 -21.99 -25.67 -12.27
C ARG A 412 -21.46 -24.25 -12.21
N PHE A 413 -22.28 -23.36 -11.69
CA PHE A 413 -21.97 -21.94 -11.61
C PHE A 413 -22.04 -21.45 -10.18
N ILE A 414 -21.06 -20.64 -9.78
CA ILE A 414 -21.11 -19.84 -8.57
C ILE A 414 -21.06 -18.38 -9.00
N PHE A 415 -22.15 -17.66 -8.82
CA PHE A 415 -22.22 -16.24 -9.08
C PHE A 415 -22.12 -15.46 -7.77
N THR A 416 -21.25 -14.46 -7.74
CA THR A 416 -21.13 -13.52 -6.62
C THR A 416 -21.30 -12.10 -7.12
N ARG A 417 -22.03 -11.28 -6.34
CA ARG A 417 -22.30 -9.88 -6.67
C ARG A 417 -21.97 -8.95 -5.51
N THR A 418 -21.24 -7.88 -5.85
CA THR A 418 -20.97 -6.73 -4.99
C THR A 418 -21.14 -5.47 -5.82
N ASP A 419 -22.15 -4.67 -5.50
CA ASP A 419 -22.64 -3.54 -6.28
C ASP A 419 -22.92 -3.95 -7.75
N LYS A 420 -22.25 -3.32 -8.72
CA LYS A 420 -22.40 -3.63 -10.15
C LYS A 420 -21.48 -4.74 -10.64
N LYS A 421 -20.59 -5.24 -9.77
CA LYS A 421 -19.57 -6.23 -10.15
C LYS A 421 -20.11 -7.63 -9.96
N ILE A 422 -20.25 -8.37 -11.06
CA ILE A 422 -20.59 -9.80 -11.06
C ILE A 422 -19.33 -10.60 -11.34
N GLN A 423 -19.11 -11.64 -10.55
CA GLN A 423 -18.13 -12.68 -10.81
C GLN A 423 -18.85 -14.01 -11.00
N CYS A 424 -18.28 -14.86 -11.85
CA CYS A 424 -18.80 -16.19 -12.13
C CYS A 424 -17.65 -17.19 -12.03
N LEU A 425 -17.81 -18.21 -11.18
CA LEU A 425 -17.00 -19.41 -11.24
C LEU A 425 -17.75 -20.50 -11.98
N VAL A 426 -17.11 -21.10 -12.98
CA VAL A 426 -17.59 -22.34 -13.60
C VAL A 426 -16.79 -23.48 -13.00
N VAL A 427 -17.48 -24.39 -12.32
CA VAL A 427 -16.87 -25.50 -11.56
C VAL A 427 -17.11 -26.81 -12.31
N GLY A 428 -16.04 -27.55 -12.61
CA GLY A 428 -16.12 -28.80 -13.38
C GLY A 428 -16.68 -30.00 -12.60
N THR A 429 -16.98 -29.85 -11.32
CA THR A 429 -17.55 -30.89 -10.45
C THR A 429 -18.69 -30.33 -9.60
N SER A 430 -19.40 -31.21 -8.91
CA SER A 430 -20.47 -30.86 -7.97
C SER A 430 -19.92 -30.62 -6.56
N PHE A 431 -20.60 -29.79 -5.77
CA PHE A 431 -20.22 -29.43 -4.40
C PHE A 431 -20.06 -30.64 -3.46
N ASN A 432 -20.87 -31.69 -3.66
CA ASN A 432 -20.78 -32.95 -2.93
C ASN A 432 -19.61 -33.84 -3.36
N SER A 433 -19.01 -33.59 -4.53
CA SER A 433 -17.88 -34.34 -5.11
C SER A 433 -16.60 -33.49 -5.24
N LEU A 434 -16.54 -32.32 -4.60
CA LEU A 434 -15.31 -31.53 -4.53
C LEU A 434 -14.20 -32.37 -3.90
N GLY A 435 -13.02 -32.29 -4.50
CA GLY A 435 -11.85 -33.06 -4.07
C GLY A 435 -11.80 -34.54 -4.46
N GLU A 436 -12.83 -35.10 -5.09
CA GLU A 436 -12.87 -36.54 -5.40
C GLU A 436 -12.37 -36.87 -6.81
N ASN A 437 -12.38 -35.91 -7.73
CA ASN A 437 -12.05 -36.12 -9.14
C ASN A 437 -11.25 -34.95 -9.72
N PHE A 438 -10.49 -35.25 -10.78
CA PHE A 438 -9.84 -34.22 -11.59
C PHE A 438 -10.86 -33.31 -12.27
N HIS A 439 -10.78 -32.01 -12.00
CA HIS A 439 -11.64 -31.01 -12.62
C HIS A 439 -11.00 -29.62 -12.63
N CYS A 440 -11.65 -28.67 -13.32
CA CYS A 440 -11.20 -27.29 -13.44
C CYS A 440 -12.19 -26.31 -12.82
N ILE A 441 -11.68 -25.21 -12.26
CA ILE A 441 -12.49 -24.03 -11.90
C ILE A 441 -12.04 -22.84 -12.73
N HIS A 442 -12.96 -22.29 -13.53
CA HIS A 442 -12.73 -21.10 -14.35
C HIS A 442 -13.35 -19.88 -13.69
N LYS A 443 -12.58 -18.80 -13.55
CA LYS A 443 -13.11 -17.51 -13.05
C LYS A 443 -13.32 -16.53 -14.20
N TYR A 444 -14.58 -16.11 -14.37
CA TYR A 444 -15.00 -15.04 -15.27
C TYR A 444 -15.38 -13.79 -14.48
N THR A 445 -15.09 -12.63 -15.05
CA THR A 445 -15.47 -11.31 -14.53
C THR A 445 -15.99 -10.44 -15.66
N GLY A 446 -16.59 -9.29 -15.31
CA GLY A 446 -16.96 -8.29 -16.31
C GLY A 446 -18.14 -8.68 -17.19
N ALA A 447 -18.08 -8.32 -18.47
CA ALA A 447 -19.16 -8.54 -19.42
C ALA A 447 -19.53 -10.02 -19.58
N THR A 448 -18.52 -10.91 -19.68
CA THR A 448 -18.76 -12.36 -19.77
C THR A 448 -19.50 -12.91 -18.57
N ALA A 449 -19.08 -12.56 -17.34
CA ALA A 449 -19.74 -13.03 -16.12
C ALA A 449 -21.19 -12.53 -16.01
N LYS A 450 -21.44 -11.28 -16.39
CA LYS A 450 -22.79 -10.70 -16.44
C LYS A 450 -23.67 -11.43 -17.46
N SER A 451 -23.16 -11.69 -18.66
CA SER A 451 -23.90 -12.42 -19.70
C SER A 451 -24.21 -13.85 -19.27
N LEU A 452 -23.28 -14.54 -18.59
CA LEU A 452 -23.52 -15.88 -18.05
C LEU A 452 -24.60 -15.85 -16.97
N TYR A 453 -24.54 -14.90 -16.03
CA TYR A 453 -25.55 -14.75 -14.98
C TYR A 453 -26.94 -14.53 -15.57
N GLU A 454 -27.10 -13.55 -16.47
CA GLU A 454 -28.38 -13.25 -17.09
C GLU A 454 -28.92 -14.42 -17.91
N SER A 455 -28.06 -15.10 -18.67
CA SER A 455 -28.48 -16.26 -19.47
C SER A 455 -28.91 -17.43 -18.58
N ILE A 456 -28.13 -17.80 -17.57
CA ILE A 456 -28.47 -18.90 -16.68
C ILE A 456 -29.73 -18.57 -15.88
N MET A 457 -29.79 -17.41 -15.23
CA MET A 457 -30.94 -17.07 -14.37
C MET A 457 -32.24 -16.88 -15.15
N ASN A 458 -32.20 -16.18 -16.29
CA ASN A 458 -33.42 -15.86 -17.05
C ASN A 458 -33.82 -16.96 -18.02
N ASN A 459 -32.86 -17.68 -18.62
CA ASN A 459 -33.16 -18.65 -19.68
C ASN A 459 -33.12 -20.11 -19.21
N ALA A 460 -32.34 -20.43 -18.16
CA ALA A 460 -32.24 -21.81 -17.65
C ALA A 460 -33.00 -22.00 -16.33
N VAL A 461 -32.90 -21.08 -15.37
CA VAL A 461 -33.53 -21.26 -14.05
C VAL A 461 -35.00 -20.89 -14.10
N GLN A 462 -35.35 -19.63 -14.39
CA GLN A 462 -36.74 -19.15 -14.35
C GLN A 462 -37.74 -20.00 -15.17
N PRO A 463 -37.45 -20.41 -16.41
CA PRO A 463 -38.40 -21.18 -17.21
C PRO A 463 -38.58 -22.62 -16.72
N HIS A 464 -37.59 -23.15 -15.99
CA HIS A 464 -37.54 -24.53 -15.55
C HIS A 464 -37.71 -24.68 -14.04
N MET A 465 -38.12 -23.64 -13.31
CA MET A 465 -38.45 -23.77 -11.88
C MET A 465 -39.58 -24.79 -11.68
N ASP A 466 -39.37 -25.72 -10.75
CA ASP A 466 -40.36 -26.66 -10.27
C ASP A 466 -41.00 -26.11 -8.98
N GLY A 467 -42.15 -25.45 -9.14
CA GLY A 467 -42.84 -24.78 -8.04
C GLY A 467 -42.24 -23.43 -7.64
N VAL A 468 -42.46 -23.04 -6.39
CA VAL A 468 -41.99 -21.76 -5.83
C VAL A 468 -40.69 -21.99 -5.06
N ALA A 469 -39.76 -21.04 -5.16
CA ALA A 469 -38.53 -21.06 -4.40
C ALA A 469 -38.80 -21.16 -2.88
N LYS A 470 -38.08 -22.03 -2.18
CA LYS A 470 -38.28 -22.30 -0.74
C LYS A 470 -37.17 -21.67 0.08
N LEU A 471 -37.53 -21.06 1.21
CA LEU A 471 -36.54 -20.54 2.15
C LEU A 471 -36.20 -21.64 3.16
N LEU A 472 -34.92 -21.95 3.28
CA LEU A 472 -34.37 -22.85 4.30
C LEU A 472 -34.07 -22.15 5.61
#